data_AF-A0A956HBC6-F1
#
_entry.id   AF-A0A956HBC6-F1
#
_cell.length_a   1.000
_cell.length_b   1.000
_cell.length_c   1.000
_cell.angle_alpha   90.00
_cell.angle_beta   90.00
_cell.angle_gamma   90.00
#
_symmetry.space_group_name_H-M   'P 1'
#
loop_
_entity.id
_entity.type
_entity.pdbx_description
1 polymer ?
#
loop_
_entity_poly.entity_id
_entity_poly.type
_entity_poly.pdbx_seq_one_letter_code
_entity_poly.pdbx_strand_id
1 'polypeptide(L)'
;MSDVYDIEIEAEVDCDGVTPLQVTISDFERVGGRHYKLKVPGPFGIIPANFFGLFSATTPKLVGVASRTWNPMNVARIVSGEDVDEFRQELDITPRLQHAGMFGGDRIAV
;
A
#
# COMPACT_ATOMS: atom_id res chain seq x y z
N MET A 1 -4.58 -20.37 -11.02
CA MET A 1 -5.32 -19.52 -10.05
C MET A 1 -4.34 -18.46 -9.60
N SER A 2 -4.59 -17.16 -9.83
CA SER A 2 -3.72 -16.13 -9.25
C SER A 2 -4.06 -15.99 -7.78
N ASP A 3 -3.04 -16.01 -6.94
CA ASP A 3 -3.20 -15.89 -5.50
C ASP A 3 -3.44 -14.43 -5.10
N VAL A 4 -4.55 -14.16 -4.41
CA VAL A 4 -4.89 -12.84 -3.87
C VAL A 4 -4.46 -12.76 -2.41
N TYR A 5 -3.85 -11.63 -2.04
CA TYR A 5 -3.45 -11.30 -0.67
C TYR A 5 -4.22 -10.07 -0.22
N ASP A 6 -4.70 -10.11 1.02
CA ASP A 6 -5.38 -8.99 1.66
C ASP A 6 -4.50 -8.47 2.79
N ILE A 7 -4.22 -7.16 2.76
CA ILE A 7 -3.32 -6.50 3.71
C ILE A 7 -4.07 -5.33 4.32
N GLU A 8 -4.35 -5.45 5.61
CA GLU A 8 -5.02 -4.42 6.40
C GLU A 8 -3.98 -3.70 7.26
N ILE A 9 -3.83 -2.40 7.02
CA ILE A 9 -2.96 -1.53 7.83
C ILE A 9 -3.86 -0.59 8.62
N GLU A 10 -3.77 -0.66 9.94
CA GLU A 10 -4.43 0.26 10.86
C GLU A 10 -3.40 1.29 11.32
N ALA A 11 -3.50 2.49 10.75
CA ALA A 11 -2.67 3.64 11.13
C ALA A 11 -3.25 4.31 12.37
N GLU A 12 -2.43 4.55 13.40
CA GLU A 12 -2.85 5.33 14.58
C GLU A 12 -2.66 6.85 14.40
N VAL A 13 -1.91 7.24 13.36
CA VAL A 13 -1.65 8.63 12.95
C VAL A 13 -1.90 8.79 11.45
N ASP A 14 -2.02 10.02 10.98
CA ASP A 14 -2.18 10.31 9.55
C ASP A 14 -0.96 9.81 8.76
N CYS A 15 -1.21 9.24 7.58
CA CYS A 15 -0.15 8.84 6.67
C CYS A 15 0.51 10.09 6.05
N ASP A 16 1.83 10.06 5.90
CA ASP A 16 2.62 11.25 5.54
C ASP A 16 3.08 11.29 4.08
N GLY A 17 2.77 10.27 3.28
CA GLY A 17 3.21 10.14 1.89
C GLY A 17 4.72 10.02 1.66
N VAL A 18 5.56 9.95 2.70
CA VAL A 18 7.04 10.05 2.55
C VAL A 18 7.82 9.03 3.37
N THR A 19 7.34 8.62 4.53
CA THR A 19 8.08 7.71 5.42
C THR A 19 7.88 6.26 4.98
N PRO A 20 8.96 5.52 4.66
CA PRO A 20 8.87 4.11 4.31
C PRO A 20 8.35 3.26 5.47
N LEU A 21 7.33 2.45 5.21
CA LEU A 21 6.88 1.42 6.14
C LEU A 21 7.85 0.24 6.11
N GLN A 22 8.82 0.25 7.03
CA GLN A 22 9.90 -0.74 7.12
C GLN A 22 9.49 -1.96 7.94
N VAL A 23 8.60 -2.77 7.38
CA VAL A 23 8.13 -4.02 8.00
C VAL A 23 8.16 -5.16 6.98
N THR A 24 8.10 -6.38 7.48
CA THR A 24 8.05 -7.62 6.70
C THR A 24 6.81 -8.39 7.05
N ILE A 25 6.45 -9.39 6.24
CA ILE A 25 5.24 -10.19 6.48
C ILE A 25 5.23 -10.89 7.85
N SER A 26 6.39 -11.13 8.48
CA SER A 26 6.47 -11.71 9.83
C SER A 26 6.03 -10.76 10.93
N ASP A 27 5.98 -9.46 10.66
CA ASP A 27 5.49 -8.46 11.61
C ASP A 27 3.95 -8.36 11.63
N PHE A 28 3.29 -8.97 10.64
CA PHE A 28 1.83 -8.97 10.53
C PHE A 28 1.21 -10.12 11.33
N GLU A 29 0.07 -9.84 11.95
CA GLU A 29 -0.84 -10.87 12.42
C GLU A 29 -1.56 -11.51 11.23
N ARG A 30 -1.46 -12.83 11.09
CA ARG A 30 -2.23 -13.57 10.09
C ARG A 30 -3.60 -13.92 10.66
N VAL A 31 -4.62 -13.15 10.28
CA VAL A 31 -6.00 -13.29 10.77
C VAL A 31 -6.69 -14.53 10.19
N GLY A 32 -6.33 -14.91 8.96
CA GLY A 32 -6.83 -16.13 8.32
C GLY A 32 -6.46 -16.19 6.83
N GLY A 33 -6.32 -17.39 6.26
CA GLY A 33 -6.01 -17.54 4.84
C GLY A 33 -4.80 -16.70 4.40
N ARG A 34 -4.99 -15.75 3.49
CA ARG A 34 -3.97 -14.77 3.04
C ARG A 34 -4.31 -13.33 3.45
N HIS A 35 -5.01 -13.19 4.57
CA HIS A 35 -5.35 -11.91 5.19
C HIS A 35 -4.38 -11.63 6.34
N TYR A 36 -3.68 -10.51 6.21
CA TYR A 36 -2.65 -10.04 7.13
C TYR A 36 -3.05 -8.68 7.68
N LYS A 37 -2.86 -8.48 8.99
CA LYS A 37 -3.18 -7.24 9.67
C LYS A 37 -1.97 -6.71 10.44
N LEU A 38 -1.75 -5.40 10.35
CA LEU A 38 -0.70 -4.70 11.10
C LEU A 38 -1.27 -3.40 11.67
N LYS A 39 -0.89 -3.10 12.91
CA LYS A 39 -1.09 -1.78 13.51
C LYS A 39 0.21 -0.99 13.46
N VAL A 40 0.16 0.24 12.98
CA VAL A 40 1.34 1.11 12.86
C VAL A 40 1.15 2.32 13.77
N PRO A 41 1.89 2.41 14.90
CA PRO A 41 1.73 3.50 15.87
C PRO A 41 2.44 4.79 15.48
N GLY A 42 3.30 4.75 14.46
CA GLY A 42 4.10 5.88 14.00
C GLY A 42 3.75 6.33 12.59
N PRO A 43 4.33 7.46 12.13
CA PRO A 43 4.10 7.96 10.78
C PRO A 43 4.66 6.96 9.76
N PHE A 44 3.89 6.74 8.70
CA PHE A 44 4.31 6.06 7.50
C PHE A 44 3.53 6.63 6.32
N GLY A 45 4.00 6.42 5.12
CA GLY A 45 3.35 6.92 3.92
C GLY A 45 3.79 6.20 2.66
N ILE A 46 4.85 5.39 2.72
CA ILE A 46 5.39 4.68 1.56
C ILE A 46 5.31 3.18 1.76
N ILE A 47 4.57 2.50 0.89
CA ILE A 47 4.48 1.04 0.79
C ILE A 47 5.37 0.57 -0.37
N PRO A 48 6.40 -0.24 -0.11
CA PRO A 48 7.35 -0.65 -1.14
C PRO A 48 6.78 -1.68 -2.13
N ALA A 49 7.35 -1.71 -3.34
CA ALA A 49 6.98 -2.61 -4.43
C ALA A 49 6.93 -4.10 -4.04
N ASN A 50 7.72 -4.53 -3.07
CA ASN A 50 7.81 -5.93 -2.66
C ASN A 50 6.67 -6.37 -1.71
N PHE A 51 5.80 -5.43 -1.27
CA PHE A 51 4.68 -5.69 -0.36
C PHE A 51 5.11 -6.60 0.81
N PHE A 52 6.06 -6.10 1.60
CA PHE A 52 6.54 -6.76 2.82
C PHE A 52 7.21 -8.13 2.57
N GLY A 53 7.70 -8.35 1.34
CA GLY A 53 8.36 -9.59 0.90
C GLY A 53 7.43 -10.62 0.27
N LEU A 54 6.13 -10.32 0.13
CA LEU A 54 5.16 -11.20 -0.52
C LEU A 54 5.35 -11.31 -2.03
N PHE A 55 5.89 -10.26 -2.66
CA PHE A 55 6.03 -10.17 -4.11
C PHE A 55 7.42 -9.72 -4.52
N SER A 56 7.81 -10.05 -5.76
CA SER A 56 9.01 -9.48 -6.36
C SER A 56 8.87 -7.96 -6.53
N ALA A 57 9.89 -7.21 -6.13
CA ALA A 57 9.96 -5.77 -6.34
C ALA A 57 10.00 -5.38 -7.82
N THR A 58 10.45 -6.28 -8.70
CA THR A 58 10.70 -5.98 -10.13
C THR A 58 9.60 -6.46 -11.07
N THR A 59 8.61 -7.20 -10.57
CA THR A 59 7.54 -7.77 -11.39
C THR A 59 6.30 -6.89 -11.34
N PRO A 60 5.63 -6.66 -12.49
CA PRO A 60 4.36 -5.95 -12.52
C PRO A 60 3.28 -6.64 -11.70
N LYS A 61 2.37 -5.85 -11.12
CA LYS A 61 1.28 -6.32 -10.27
C LYS A 61 0.05 -5.43 -10.38
N LEU A 62 -1.11 -6.00 -10.16
CA LEU A 62 -2.36 -5.27 -10.01
C LEU A 62 -2.63 -5.11 -8.51
N VAL A 63 -2.82 -3.88 -8.05
CA VAL A 63 -3.09 -3.57 -6.65
C VAL A 63 -4.47 -2.96 -6.51
N GLY A 64 -5.16 -3.33 -5.43
CA GLY A 64 -6.39 -2.70 -5.00
C GLY A 64 -6.13 -1.85 -3.77
N VAL A 65 -6.64 -0.61 -3.74
CA VAL A 65 -6.52 0.30 -2.60
C VAL A 65 -7.90 0.75 -2.17
N ALA A 66 -8.16 0.72 -0.86
CA ALA A 66 -9.40 1.18 -0.24
C ALA A 66 -9.13 1.64 1.20
N SER A 67 -10.02 2.47 1.74
CA SER A 67 -10.03 2.88 3.15
C SER A 67 -11.34 2.46 3.79
N ARG A 68 -11.34 2.22 5.10
CA ARG A 68 -12.58 1.96 5.84
C ARG A 68 -13.53 3.17 5.84
N THR A 69 -13.00 4.37 5.72
CA THR A 69 -13.74 5.64 5.75
C THR A 69 -13.50 6.42 4.46
N TRP A 70 -14.47 7.27 4.12
CA TRP A 70 -14.30 8.21 3.02
C TRP A 70 -13.81 9.55 3.57
N ASN A 71 -12.65 9.99 3.10
CA ASN A 71 -12.13 11.34 3.29
C ASN A 71 -11.67 11.85 1.91
N PRO A 72 -12.22 12.96 1.39
CA PRO A 72 -11.83 13.52 0.09
C PRO A 72 -10.35 13.88 -0.03
N MET A 73 -9.65 14.05 1.08
CA MET A 73 -8.21 14.35 1.09
C MET A 73 -7.33 13.10 1.04
N ASN A 74 -7.90 11.90 1.22
CA ASN A 74 -7.12 10.66 1.20
C ASN A 74 -6.85 10.25 -0.24
N VAL A 75 -5.58 10.25 -0.63
CA VAL A 75 -5.12 9.87 -1.96
C VAL A 75 -4.05 8.80 -1.86
N ALA A 76 -4.03 7.88 -2.82
CA ALA A 76 -2.92 6.95 -3.02
C ALA A 76 -2.27 7.26 -4.37
N ARG A 77 -0.94 7.36 -4.39
CA ARG A 77 -0.16 7.59 -5.62
C ARG A 77 0.69 6.38 -5.94
N ILE A 78 0.66 5.97 -7.20
CA ILE A 78 1.63 5.00 -7.74
C ILE A 78 2.85 5.80 -8.20
N VAL A 79 3.87 5.82 -7.35
CA VAL A 79 5.08 6.61 -7.52
C VAL A 79 6.12 5.81 -8.28
N SER A 80 6.71 6.44 -9.30
CA SER A 80 7.63 5.83 -10.25
C SER A 80 9.10 6.11 -10.03
N GLY A 81 9.40 7.19 -9.31
CA GLY A 81 10.74 7.68 -9.03
C GLY A 81 10.97 7.89 -7.54
N GLU A 82 11.96 8.72 -7.22
CA GLU A 82 12.30 9.07 -5.84
C GLU A 82 11.47 10.22 -5.27
N ASP A 83 10.84 11.02 -6.14
CA ASP A 83 9.92 12.08 -5.76
C ASP A 83 8.47 11.55 -5.74
N VAL A 84 7.69 11.93 -4.72
CA VAL A 84 6.26 11.56 -4.61
C VAL A 84 5.42 12.23 -5.69
N ASP A 85 5.87 13.38 -6.21
CA ASP A 85 5.21 14.12 -7.28
C ASP A 85 5.47 13.50 -8.67
N GLU A 86 6.45 12.58 -8.78
CA GLU A 86 6.70 11.75 -9.97
C GLU A 86 5.82 10.48 -9.96
N PHE A 87 4.51 10.68 -9.91
CA PHE A 87 3.52 9.59 -9.92
C PHE A 87 2.91 9.33 -11.30
N ARG A 88 2.64 8.06 -11.59
CA ARG A 88 1.94 7.63 -12.82
C ARG A 88 0.43 7.79 -12.70
N GLN A 89 -0.07 7.60 -11.49
CA GLN A 89 -1.49 7.54 -11.21
C GLN A 89 -1.74 7.98 -9.77
N GLU A 90 -2.75 8.83 -9.59
CA GLU A 90 -3.33 9.18 -8.30
C GLU A 90 -4.72 8.55 -8.20
N LEU A 91 -5.07 8.05 -7.02
CA LEU A 91 -6.31 7.35 -6.73
C LEU A 91 -6.97 8.00 -5.51
N ASP A 92 -8.24 8.37 -5.64
CA ASP A 92 -9.04 8.74 -4.46
C ASP A 92 -9.28 7.50 -3.60
N ILE A 93 -8.79 7.51 -2.36
CA ILE A 93 -9.01 6.40 -1.45
C ILE A 93 -10.43 6.52 -0.88
N THR A 94 -11.28 5.58 -1.29
CA THR A 94 -12.66 5.49 -0.83
C THR A 94 -12.92 4.13 -0.18
N PRO A 95 -14.10 3.91 0.43
CA PRO A 95 -14.55 2.58 0.81
C PRO A 95 -14.75 1.59 -0.34
N ARG A 96 -14.70 2.07 -1.60
CA ARG A 96 -14.71 1.20 -2.78
C ARG A 96 -13.29 0.93 -3.24
N LEU A 97 -13.05 -0.33 -3.61
CA LEU A 97 -11.75 -0.78 -4.11
C LEU A 97 -11.44 -0.12 -5.45
N GLN A 98 -10.41 0.72 -5.46
CA GLN A 98 -9.81 1.28 -6.67
C GLN A 98 -8.64 0.38 -7.08
N HIS A 99 -8.42 0.19 -8.38
CA HIS A 99 -7.33 -0.65 -8.87
C HIS A 99 -6.31 0.15 -9.66
N ALA A 100 -5.04 -0.18 -9.50
CA ALA A 100 -3.96 0.36 -10.31
C ALA A 100 -2.94 -0.72 -10.67
N GLY A 101 -2.34 -0.58 -11.85
CA GLY A 101 -1.18 -1.37 -12.23
C GLY A 101 0.08 -0.73 -11.65
N MET A 102 0.95 -1.55 -11.07
CA MET A 102 2.28 -1.16 -10.62
C MET A 102 3.33 -1.87 -11.47
N PHE A 103 4.31 -1.13 -11.96
CA PHE A 103 5.51 -1.70 -12.60
C PHE A 103 6.56 -2.08 -11.57
N GLY A 104 7.66 -2.70 -12.03
CA GLY A 104 8.80 -3.02 -11.19
C GLY A 104 9.44 -1.75 -10.64
N GLY A 105 9.65 -1.69 -9.33
CA GLY A 105 10.21 -0.53 -8.63
C GLY A 105 9.17 0.47 -8.12
N ASP A 106 7.92 0.41 -8.58
CA ASP A 106 6.86 1.32 -8.15
C ASP A 106 6.57 1.17 -6.66
N ARG A 107 6.24 2.28 -6.01
CA ARG A 107 5.80 2.30 -4.62
C ARG A 107 4.47 3.00 -4.50
N ILE A 108 3.70 2.66 -3.47
CA ILE A 108 2.47 3.38 -3.16
C ILE A 108 2.83 4.44 -2.13
N ALA A 109 2.47 5.70 -2.42
CA ALA A 109 2.42 6.76 -1.44
C ALA A 109 0.99 6.98 -0.97
N VAL A 110 0.74 7.03 0.33
CA VAL A 110 -0.57 7.23 0.98
C VAL A 110 -0.53 8.31 2.04
#